data_AF-A0A395NCV9-F1
#
_entry.id   AF-A0A395NCV9-F1
#
_cell.length_a   1.000
_cell.length_b   1.000
_cell.length_c   1.000
_cell.angle_alpha   90.00
_cell.angle_beta   90.00
_cell.angle_gamma   90.00
#
_symmetry.space_group_name_H-M   'P 1'
#
loop_
_entity.id
_entity.type
_entity.pdbx_description
1 polymer ?
#
loop_
_entity_poly.entity_id
_entity_poly.type
_entity_poly.pdbx_seq_one_letter_code
_entity_poly.pdbx_strand_id
1 'polypeptide(L)'
;MGSQQITLFDLPSQEPCSSWSLNPWKIQFPDGIYLMESRKIAEAIEQNHPSPSVHLDSPTVQKVEDLVPHSIEPIYPLLMYKISQVILPEKSYDYWVGQYTREYGMPLDEYERQFGGEQAWAAAQPALNELTAALKERQADGPFFLGKEVSYADFVWAGALMFVKRTDEGVFQELLDRTGARDVHERLFRACAPWLKRNDY
;
A
#
# COMPACT_ATOMS: atom_id res chain seq x y z
N MET A 1 1.58 -28.02 -15.58
CA MET A 1 2.60 -27.76 -14.54
C MET A 1 1.85 -27.50 -13.24
N GLY A 2 2.21 -28.18 -12.15
CA GLY A 2 1.50 -28.04 -10.88
C GLY A 2 1.72 -26.66 -10.27
N SER A 3 0.66 -26.08 -9.69
CA SER A 3 0.73 -24.85 -8.90
C SER A 3 1.78 -25.01 -7.81
N GLN A 4 2.87 -24.24 -7.85
CA GLN A 4 3.85 -24.18 -6.77
C GLN A 4 3.28 -23.28 -5.67
N GLN A 5 3.18 -23.82 -4.46
CA GLN A 5 2.66 -23.11 -3.30
C GLN A 5 3.73 -22.15 -2.76
N ILE A 6 3.45 -20.84 -2.79
CA ILE A 6 4.28 -19.80 -2.16
C ILE A 6 3.63 -19.45 -0.81
N THR A 7 4.41 -19.44 0.27
CA THR A 7 3.92 -19.08 1.61
C THR A 7 4.43 -17.68 1.98
N LEU A 8 3.52 -16.82 2.43
CA LEU A 8 3.82 -15.47 2.91
C LEU A 8 3.93 -15.49 4.44
N PHE A 9 5.00 -14.92 4.97
CA PHE A 9 5.27 -14.75 6.40
C PHE A 9 5.34 -13.25 6.73
N ASP A 10 4.93 -12.91 7.95
CA ASP A 10 4.95 -11.55 8.51
C ASP A 10 5.88 -11.52 9.74
N LEU A 11 7.19 -11.62 9.51
CA LEU A 11 8.21 -11.62 10.57
C LEU A 11 9.54 -11.02 10.08
N PRO A 12 10.06 -9.94 10.71
CA PRO A 12 11.40 -9.46 10.44
C PRO A 12 12.44 -10.46 10.97
N SER A 13 13.30 -11.00 10.10
CA SER A 13 14.34 -11.98 10.49
C SER A 13 15.77 -11.52 10.20
N GLN A 14 15.96 -10.23 9.90
CA GLN A 14 17.28 -9.61 9.71
C GLN A 14 17.42 -8.41 10.65
N GLU A 15 18.63 -8.16 11.15
CA GLU A 15 18.92 -6.98 11.96
C GLU A 15 18.54 -5.69 11.20
N PRO A 16 17.92 -4.70 11.87
CA PRO A 16 17.80 -4.56 13.32
C PRO A 16 16.62 -5.30 13.98
N CYS A 17 15.94 -6.22 13.28
CA CYS A 17 14.78 -6.95 13.77
C CYS A 17 13.61 -6.05 14.21
N SER A 18 13.63 -4.79 13.79
CA SER A 18 12.48 -3.88 13.75
C SER A 18 12.03 -3.77 12.29
N SER A 19 10.73 -3.82 12.03
CA SER A 19 10.22 -3.58 10.68
C SER A 19 10.48 -2.12 10.31
N TRP A 20 11.50 -1.87 9.49
CA TRP A 20 11.84 -0.53 8.98
C TRP A 20 10.84 -0.02 7.94
N SER A 21 9.93 -0.87 7.49
CA SER A 21 8.88 -0.52 6.53
C SER A 21 7.54 -1.07 6.98
N LEU A 22 6.47 -0.43 6.50
CA LEU A 22 5.10 -0.94 6.54
C LEU A 22 4.91 -2.21 5.69
N ASN A 23 5.97 -2.76 5.09
CA ASN A 23 5.96 -3.97 4.28
C ASN A 23 6.77 -5.08 4.95
N PRO A 24 6.20 -5.77 5.95
CA PRO A 24 6.84 -6.92 6.59
C PRO A 24 6.79 -8.19 5.75
N TRP A 25 6.39 -8.09 4.48
CA TRP A 25 6.25 -9.25 3.61
C TRP A 25 7.58 -9.96 3.46
N LYS A 26 7.57 -11.21 3.91
CA LYS A 26 8.60 -12.19 3.66
C LYS A 26 7.97 -13.36 2.93
N ILE A 27 8.58 -13.83 1.86
CA ILE A 27 8.12 -15.03 1.17
C ILE A 27 9.13 -16.15 1.36
N GLN A 28 8.64 -17.38 1.32
CA GLN A 28 9.48 -18.56 1.15
C GLN A 28 9.20 -19.21 -0.20
N PHE A 29 10.25 -19.33 -1.02
CA PHE A 29 10.20 -20.05 -2.28
C PHE A 29 10.29 -21.58 -2.05
N PRO A 30 9.86 -22.42 -3.01
CA PRO A 30 9.92 -23.89 -2.89
C PRO A 30 11.32 -24.47 -2.65
N ASP A 31 12.37 -23.74 -3.01
CA ASP A 31 13.78 -24.09 -2.77
C ASP A 31 14.26 -23.75 -1.35
N GLY A 32 13.37 -23.19 -0.51
CA GLY A 32 13.66 -22.80 0.87
C GLY A 32 14.26 -21.41 1.02
N ILE A 33 14.47 -20.66 -0.07
CA ILE A 33 14.99 -19.29 -0.02
C ILE A 33 13.91 -18.36 0.53
N TYR A 34 14.32 -17.51 1.47
CA TYR A 34 13.49 -16.43 1.99
C TYR A 34 13.86 -15.09 1.36
N LEU A 35 12.85 -14.32 0.97
CA LEU A 35 13.02 -12.99 0.41
C LEU A 35 12.08 -11.99 1.09
N MET A 36 12.59 -10.79 1.35
CA MET A 36 11.86 -9.66 1.92
C MET A 36 11.92 -8.47 0.96
N GLU A 37 11.12 -7.45 1.23
CA GLU A 37 10.86 -6.27 0.39
C GLU A 37 9.92 -6.56 -0.78
N SER A 38 8.80 -5.84 -0.84
CA SER A 38 7.74 -6.07 -1.84
C SER A 38 8.27 -6.01 -3.27
N ARG A 39 9.16 -5.05 -3.58
CA ARG A 39 9.75 -4.90 -4.92
C ARG A 39 10.66 -6.09 -5.29
N LYS A 40 11.55 -6.50 -4.38
CA LYS A 40 12.42 -7.68 -4.61
C LYS A 40 11.60 -8.96 -4.76
N ILE A 41 10.56 -9.09 -3.94
CA ILE A 41 9.58 -10.18 -4.02
C ILE A 41 8.92 -10.19 -5.39
N ALA A 42 8.42 -9.06 -5.87
CA ALA A 42 7.79 -8.94 -7.18
C ALA A 42 8.77 -9.31 -8.31
N GLU A 43 10.00 -8.81 -8.27
CA GLU A 43 11.06 -9.14 -9.23
C GLU A 43 11.36 -10.64 -9.26
N ALA A 44 11.50 -11.26 -8.10
CA ALA A 44 11.75 -12.70 -8.01
C ALA A 44 10.55 -13.53 -8.48
N ILE A 45 9.31 -13.10 -8.20
CA ILE A 45 8.10 -13.75 -8.72
C ILE A 45 8.06 -13.63 -10.25
N GLU A 46 8.29 -12.45 -10.83
CA GLU A 46 8.24 -12.23 -12.28
C GLU A 46 9.37 -12.97 -13.01
N GLN A 47 10.56 -13.07 -12.43
CA GLN A 47 11.66 -13.88 -12.99
C GLN A 47 11.34 -15.38 -13.01
N ASN A 48 10.73 -15.91 -11.94
CA ASN A 48 10.38 -17.33 -11.84
C ASN A 48 9.07 -17.68 -12.58
N HIS A 49 8.17 -16.70 -12.74
CA HIS A 49 6.84 -16.83 -13.33
C HIS A 49 6.56 -15.64 -14.28
N PRO A 50 7.18 -15.59 -15.47
CA PRO A 50 7.09 -14.43 -16.37
C PRO A 50 5.71 -14.23 -17.01
N SER A 51 4.76 -15.13 -16.78
CA SER A 51 3.39 -15.01 -17.29
C SER A 51 2.37 -15.51 -16.27
N PRO A 52 1.36 -14.71 -15.91
CA PRO A 52 1.12 -13.33 -16.35
C PRO A 52 2.14 -12.34 -15.75
N SER A 53 2.51 -11.32 -16.53
CA SER A 53 3.46 -10.27 -16.11
C SER A 53 2.75 -9.19 -15.28
N VAL A 54 3.49 -8.56 -14.37
CA VAL A 54 3.06 -7.33 -13.66
C VAL A 54 3.81 -6.09 -14.16
N HIS A 55 4.57 -6.24 -15.25
CA HIS A 55 5.19 -5.17 -16.03
C HIS A 55 6.18 -4.30 -15.23
N LEU A 56 7.06 -4.92 -14.43
CA LEU A 56 7.97 -4.21 -13.53
C LEU A 56 8.95 -3.26 -14.23
N ASP A 57 9.22 -3.46 -15.52
CA ASP A 57 10.08 -2.60 -16.35
C ASP A 57 9.36 -1.37 -16.94
N SER A 58 8.04 -1.25 -16.71
CA SER A 58 7.26 -0.12 -17.23
C SER A 58 7.59 1.19 -16.50
N PRO A 59 7.90 2.29 -17.22
CA PRO A 59 8.10 3.59 -16.61
C PRO A 59 6.89 4.09 -15.81
N THR A 60 5.67 3.70 -16.21
CA THR A 60 4.45 4.03 -15.47
C THR A 60 4.42 3.31 -14.12
N VAL A 61 4.92 2.07 -14.05
CA VAL A 61 5.00 1.32 -12.79
C VAL A 61 5.97 2.01 -11.83
N GLN A 62 7.17 2.35 -12.29
CA GLN A 62 8.15 3.06 -11.46
C GLN A 62 7.59 4.41 -10.96
N LYS A 63 6.95 5.19 -11.85
CA LYS A 63 6.33 6.47 -11.48
C LYS A 63 5.28 6.30 -10.38
N VAL A 64 4.43 5.27 -10.46
CA VAL A 64 3.39 5.05 -9.44
C VAL A 64 4.01 4.58 -8.12
N GLU A 65 5.01 3.70 -8.16
CA GLU A 65 5.74 3.30 -6.95
C GLU A 65 6.36 4.48 -6.22
N ASP A 66 6.94 5.42 -6.96
CA ASP A 66 7.54 6.63 -6.38
C ASP A 66 6.46 7.57 -5.80
N LEU A 67 5.30 7.69 -6.45
CA LEU A 67 4.24 8.62 -6.04
C LEU A 67 3.42 8.14 -4.84
N VAL A 68 3.22 6.83 -4.67
CA VAL A 68 2.31 6.31 -3.63
C VAL A 68 2.77 6.70 -2.22
N PRO A 69 4.04 6.55 -1.81
CA PRO A 69 4.51 7.02 -0.50
C PRO A 69 4.25 8.51 -0.29
N HIS A 70 4.53 9.35 -1.29
CA HIS A 70 4.30 10.79 -1.23
C HIS A 70 2.81 11.19 -1.15
N SER A 71 1.89 10.27 -1.47
CA SER A 71 0.45 10.47 -1.33
C SER A 71 -0.13 9.96 0.00
N ILE A 72 0.55 9.01 0.65
CA ILE A 72 0.04 8.28 1.82
C ILE A 72 0.78 8.64 3.12
N GLU A 73 2.10 8.81 3.09
CA GLU A 73 2.88 9.23 4.26
C GLU A 73 2.42 10.57 4.86
N PRO A 74 2.10 11.61 4.07
CA PRO A 74 1.68 12.89 4.64
C PRO A 74 0.37 12.80 5.44
N ILE A 75 -0.47 11.78 5.18
CA ILE A 75 -1.73 11.57 5.90
C ILE A 75 -1.60 10.62 7.08
N TYR A 76 -0.39 10.16 7.44
CA TYR A 76 -0.18 9.34 8.65
C TYR A 76 -0.70 9.96 9.94
N PRO A 77 -0.63 11.28 10.17
CA PRO A 77 -1.30 11.89 11.32
C PRO A 77 -2.77 11.50 11.45
N LEU A 78 -3.48 11.33 10.32
CA LEU A 78 -4.90 10.94 10.30
C LEU A 78 -5.11 9.43 10.50
N LEU A 79 -4.06 8.61 10.42
CA LEU A 79 -4.16 7.15 10.39
C LEU A 79 -3.58 6.50 11.66
N MET A 80 -2.46 6.98 12.18
CA MET A 80 -1.67 6.25 13.18
C MET A 80 -2.45 5.96 14.47
N TYR A 81 -3.20 6.93 14.99
CA TYR A 81 -4.06 6.70 16.15
C TYR A 81 -5.12 5.64 15.84
N LYS A 82 -5.78 5.76 14.69
CA LYS A 82 -6.86 4.85 14.26
C LYS A 82 -6.38 3.43 14.01
N ILE A 83 -5.18 3.25 13.47
CA ILE A 83 -4.53 1.93 13.31
C ILE A 83 -4.46 1.22 14.66
N SER A 84 -4.05 1.95 15.71
CA SER A 84 -3.95 1.35 17.05
C SER A 84 -5.30 0.91 17.61
N GLN A 85 -6.40 1.53 17.18
CA GLN A 85 -7.75 1.21 17.63
C GLN A 85 -8.44 0.11 16.80
N VAL A 86 -8.14 0.00 15.50
CA VAL A 86 -8.93 -0.81 14.55
C VAL A 86 -8.17 -2.01 14.01
N ILE A 87 -6.85 -1.92 13.86
CA ILE A 87 -6.05 -2.93 13.16
C ILE A 87 -5.28 -3.82 14.14
N LEU A 88 -4.71 -3.22 15.18
CA LEU A 88 -3.77 -3.95 16.04
C LEU A 88 -4.49 -4.93 16.96
N PRO A 89 -4.03 -6.20 17.04
CA PRO A 89 -4.43 -7.08 18.14
C PRO A 89 -3.81 -6.59 19.45
N GLU A 90 -4.44 -6.90 20.57
CA GLU A 90 -4.00 -6.50 21.92
C GLU A 90 -2.52 -6.81 22.17
N LYS A 91 -2.05 -7.99 21.76
CA LYS A 91 -0.65 -8.43 21.90
C LYS A 91 0.39 -7.53 21.22
N SER A 92 -0.01 -6.76 20.20
CA SER A 92 0.88 -5.91 19.42
C SER A 92 0.74 -4.43 19.80
N TYR A 93 -0.27 -4.08 20.60
CA TYR A 93 -0.62 -2.69 20.89
C TYR A 93 0.52 -1.95 21.59
N ASP A 94 0.98 -2.45 22.74
CA ASP A 94 2.00 -1.77 23.55
C ASP A 94 3.33 -1.61 22.81
N TYR A 95 3.74 -2.63 22.05
CA TYR A 95 4.94 -2.57 21.24
C TYR A 95 4.84 -1.47 20.17
N TRP A 96 3.76 -1.50 19.38
CA TRP A 96 3.59 -0.61 18.23
C TRP A 96 3.34 0.84 18.67
N VAL A 97 2.40 1.06 19.60
CA VAL A 97 2.11 2.41 20.14
C VAL A 97 3.34 2.95 20.86
N GLY A 98 4.01 2.14 21.67
CA GLY A 98 5.23 2.54 22.35
C GLY A 98 6.36 2.94 21.39
N GLN A 99 6.51 2.25 20.26
CA GLN A 99 7.47 2.61 19.22
C GLN A 99 7.16 3.99 18.63
N TYR A 100 5.94 4.21 18.13
CA TYR A 100 5.60 5.46 17.45
C TYR A 100 5.45 6.65 18.39
N THR A 101 5.05 6.44 19.65
CA THR A 101 5.11 7.50 20.67
C THR A 101 6.55 7.96 20.94
N ARG A 102 7.53 7.05 20.92
CA ARG A 102 8.96 7.43 21.02
C ARG A 102 9.45 8.14 19.77
N GLU A 103 9.04 7.67 18.60
CA GLU A 103 9.46 8.23 17.31
C GLU A 103 8.92 9.65 17.10
N TYR A 104 7.63 9.88 17.39
CA TYR A 104 6.98 11.19 17.25
C TYR A 104 7.18 12.09 18.47
N GLY A 105 7.64 11.54 19.59
CA GLY A 105 7.82 12.28 20.85
C GLY A 105 6.51 12.71 21.51
N MET A 106 5.36 12.16 21.08
CA MET A 106 4.03 12.49 21.60
C MET A 106 3.04 11.32 21.45
N PRO A 107 1.94 11.32 22.23
CA PRO A 107 0.82 10.40 22.02
C PRO A 107 0.23 10.49 20.61
N LEU A 108 -0.33 9.39 20.09
CA LEU A 108 -0.79 9.31 18.70
C LEU A 108 -2.05 10.16 18.44
N ASP A 109 -2.93 10.31 19.43
CA ASP A 109 -4.09 11.21 19.37
C ASP A 109 -3.65 12.68 19.36
N GLU A 110 -2.59 13.01 20.11
CA GLU A 110 -1.97 14.33 20.04
C GLU A 110 -1.30 14.57 18.68
N TYR A 111 -0.63 13.56 18.13
CA TYR A 111 -0.05 13.61 16.78
C TYR A 111 -1.11 13.89 15.71
N GLU A 112 -2.26 13.20 15.76
CA GLU A 112 -3.41 13.46 14.88
C GLU A 112 -3.91 14.91 15.02
N ARG A 113 -4.08 15.39 16.25
CA ARG A 113 -4.56 16.76 16.51
C ARG A 113 -3.59 17.85 16.02
N GLN A 114 -2.29 17.63 16.14
CA GLN A 114 -1.27 18.62 15.78
C GLN A 114 -0.95 18.62 14.28
N PHE A 115 -0.88 17.44 13.65
CA PHE A 115 -0.36 17.28 12.27
C PHE A 115 -1.40 16.79 11.27
N GLY A 116 -2.59 16.39 11.71
CA GLY A 116 -3.71 16.00 10.83
C GLY A 116 -4.44 17.19 10.20
N GLY A 117 -5.61 16.90 9.64
CA GLY A 117 -6.47 17.89 8.98
C GLY A 117 -5.92 18.36 7.63
N GLU A 118 -6.25 19.61 7.26
CA GLU A 118 -5.91 20.16 5.94
C GLU A 118 -4.42 20.23 5.64
N GLN A 119 -3.54 20.38 6.63
CA GLN A 119 -2.10 20.43 6.38
C GLN A 119 -1.56 19.10 5.83
N ALA A 120 -2.06 17.97 6.35
CA ALA A 120 -1.73 16.63 5.89
C ALA A 120 -2.23 16.42 4.45
N TRP A 121 -3.47 16.82 4.19
CA TRP A 121 -4.05 16.75 2.84
C TRP A 121 -3.33 17.64 1.84
N ALA A 122 -3.00 18.87 2.21
CA ALA A 122 -2.26 19.80 1.36
C ALA A 122 -0.87 19.24 1.00
N ALA A 123 -0.20 18.56 1.94
CA ALA A 123 1.08 17.90 1.69
C ALA A 123 0.95 16.68 0.77
N ALA A 124 -0.14 15.90 0.85
CA ALA A 124 -0.40 14.77 -0.04
C ALA A 124 -0.90 15.16 -1.45
N GLN A 125 -1.53 16.34 -1.57
CA GLN A 125 -2.25 16.76 -2.77
C GLN A 125 -1.42 16.71 -4.07
N PRO A 126 -0.15 17.14 -4.12
CA PRO A 126 0.64 17.08 -5.34
C PRO A 126 0.77 15.64 -5.89
N ALA A 127 1.10 14.69 -5.02
CA ALA A 127 1.23 13.28 -5.42
C ALA A 127 -0.11 12.67 -5.84
N LEU A 128 -1.21 13.03 -5.16
CA LEU A 128 -2.56 12.60 -5.56
C LEU A 128 -2.95 13.11 -6.95
N ASN A 129 -2.61 14.36 -7.28
CA ASN A 129 -2.84 14.92 -8.60
C ASN A 129 -2.06 14.17 -9.68
N GLU A 130 -0.79 13.84 -9.42
CA GLU A 130 0.06 13.11 -10.36
C GLU A 130 -0.38 11.65 -10.56
N LEU A 131 -0.78 10.96 -9.48
CA LEU A 131 -1.37 9.62 -9.55
C LEU A 131 -2.65 9.63 -10.38
N THR A 132 -3.51 10.63 -10.15
CA THR A 132 -4.76 10.80 -10.90
C THR A 132 -4.48 11.05 -12.38
N ALA A 133 -3.51 11.89 -12.69
CA ALA A 133 -3.10 12.16 -14.07
C ALA A 133 -2.60 10.87 -14.75
N ALA A 134 -1.70 10.14 -14.09
CA ALA A 134 -1.17 8.88 -14.60
C ALA A 134 -2.27 7.83 -14.86
N LEU A 135 -3.24 7.70 -13.96
CA LEU A 135 -4.36 6.78 -14.14
C LEU A 135 -5.29 7.21 -15.30
N LYS A 136 -5.46 8.52 -15.50
CA LYS A 136 -6.28 9.06 -16.59
C LYS A 136 -5.65 8.92 -17.98
N GLU A 137 -4.32 8.78 -18.10
CA GLU A 137 -3.63 8.65 -19.39
C GLU A 137 -4.19 7.49 -20.25
N ARG A 138 -4.58 6.39 -19.61
CA ARG A 138 -5.08 5.17 -20.27
C ARG A 138 -6.52 4.80 -19.91
N GLN A 139 -7.28 5.71 -19.28
CA GLN A 139 -8.63 5.41 -18.78
C GLN A 139 -9.64 4.98 -19.86
N ALA A 140 -9.41 5.38 -21.12
CA ALA A 140 -10.24 4.99 -22.25
C ALA A 140 -10.01 3.53 -22.66
N ASP A 141 -8.82 2.99 -22.39
CA ASP A 141 -8.39 1.65 -22.77
C ASP A 141 -8.77 0.61 -21.70
N GLY A 142 -8.87 1.02 -20.44
CA GLY A 142 -9.31 0.17 -19.33
C GLY A 142 -9.14 0.82 -17.96
N PRO A 143 -9.40 0.07 -16.87
CA PRO A 143 -9.44 0.62 -15.51
C PRO A 143 -8.08 0.74 -14.84
N PHE A 144 -7.01 0.21 -15.43
CA PHE A 144 -5.68 0.10 -14.83
C PHE A 144 -4.74 1.20 -15.32
N PHE A 145 -3.60 1.39 -14.65
CA PHE A 145 -2.56 2.34 -15.07
C PHE A 145 -2.00 2.04 -16.46
N LEU A 146 -1.97 0.77 -16.88
CA LEU A 146 -1.61 0.36 -18.26
C LEU A 146 -2.85 0.14 -19.16
N GLY A 147 -3.99 0.73 -18.79
CA GLY A 147 -5.26 0.61 -19.50
C GLY A 147 -5.96 -0.71 -19.19
N LYS A 148 -5.91 -1.67 -20.10
CA LYS A 148 -6.60 -2.96 -19.96
C LYS A 148 -5.83 -4.01 -19.18
N GLU A 149 -4.51 -3.86 -19.07
CA GLU A 149 -3.63 -4.83 -18.41
C GLU A 149 -3.35 -4.39 -16.98
N VAL A 150 -3.53 -5.31 -16.03
CA VAL A 150 -3.16 -5.09 -14.63
C VAL A 150 -1.65 -5.12 -14.50
N SER A 151 -1.11 -4.29 -13.63
CA SER A 151 0.32 -4.14 -13.40
C SER A 151 0.62 -3.99 -11.92
N TYR A 152 1.91 -3.99 -11.58
CA TYR A 152 2.34 -3.77 -10.20
C TYR A 152 1.92 -2.40 -9.66
N ALA A 153 1.82 -1.38 -10.52
CA ALA A 153 1.28 -0.06 -10.16
C ALA A 153 -0.12 -0.14 -9.54
N ASP A 154 -0.99 -0.97 -10.14
CA ASP A 154 -2.37 -1.14 -9.68
C ASP A 154 -2.41 -1.79 -8.31
N PHE A 155 -1.53 -2.77 -8.04
CA PHE A 155 -1.44 -3.42 -6.73
C PHE A 155 -0.86 -2.52 -5.65
N VAL A 156 0.14 -1.71 -5.96
CA VAL A 156 0.70 -0.74 -5.01
C VAL A 156 -0.36 0.29 -4.62
N TRP A 157 -1.05 0.86 -5.59
CA TRP A 157 -2.07 1.86 -5.31
C TRP A 157 -3.35 1.28 -4.70
N ALA A 158 -3.87 0.16 -5.22
CA ALA A 158 -5.04 -0.50 -4.62
C ALA A 158 -4.74 -1.03 -3.22
N GLY A 159 -3.51 -1.47 -2.96
CA GLY A 159 -3.04 -1.84 -1.62
C GLY A 159 -3.09 -0.65 -0.65
N ALA A 160 -2.59 0.51 -1.07
CA ALA A 160 -2.67 1.75 -0.29
C ALA A 160 -4.12 2.17 -0.02
N LEU A 161 -4.98 2.16 -1.04
CA LEU A 161 -6.41 2.45 -0.89
C LEU A 161 -7.09 1.49 0.09
N MET A 162 -6.79 0.19 0.00
CA MET A 162 -7.32 -0.81 0.92
C MET A 162 -6.83 -0.58 2.35
N PHE A 163 -5.54 -0.27 2.54
CA PHE A 163 -4.97 0.04 3.85
C PHE A 163 -5.70 1.21 4.52
N VAL A 164 -5.91 2.32 3.79
CA VAL A 164 -6.65 3.47 4.32
C VAL A 164 -8.09 3.09 4.63
N LYS A 165 -8.78 2.39 3.73
CA LYS A 165 -10.16 1.92 3.93
C LYS A 165 -10.32 1.02 5.15
N ARG A 166 -9.36 0.12 5.38
CA ARG A 166 -9.36 -0.79 6.54
C ARG A 166 -9.10 -0.05 7.86
N THR A 167 -8.38 1.06 7.79
CA THR A 167 -8.06 1.90 8.95
C THR A 167 -9.24 2.79 9.32
N ASP A 168 -9.80 3.51 8.35
CA ASP A 168 -10.93 4.42 8.56
C ASP A 168 -11.67 4.70 7.24
N GLU A 169 -12.98 4.45 7.23
CA GLU A 169 -13.81 4.68 6.03
C GLU A 169 -13.94 6.17 5.70
N GLY A 170 -13.98 7.06 6.69
CA GLY A 170 -14.08 8.51 6.47
C GLY A 170 -12.83 9.07 5.81
N VAL A 171 -11.64 8.67 6.29
CA VAL A 171 -10.36 9.05 5.68
C VAL A 171 -10.25 8.49 4.26
N PHE A 172 -10.76 7.28 4.01
CA PHE A 172 -10.82 6.71 2.66
C PHE A 172 -11.72 7.48 1.70
N GLN A 173 -12.92 7.88 2.14
CA GLN A 173 -13.82 8.70 1.33
C GLN A 173 -13.22 10.07 0.99
N GLU A 174 -12.59 10.71 1.98
CA GLU A 174 -11.87 11.98 1.80
C GLU A 174 -10.68 11.82 0.85
N LEU A 175 -9.88 10.75 1.00
CA LEU A 175 -8.77 10.44 0.09
C LEU A 175 -9.26 10.35 -1.36
N LEU A 176 -10.37 9.65 -1.61
CA LEU A 176 -10.97 9.56 -2.93
C LEU A 176 -11.46 10.91 -3.45
N ASP A 177 -12.02 11.77 -2.60
CA ASP A 177 -12.41 13.13 -3.00
C ASP A 177 -11.20 13.99 -3.35
N ARG A 178 -10.12 13.88 -2.57
CA ARG A 178 -8.86 14.62 -2.79
C ARG A 178 -8.15 14.23 -4.08
N THR A 179 -8.43 13.06 -4.66
CA THR A 179 -7.94 12.74 -6.02
C THR A 179 -8.50 13.69 -7.09
N GLY A 180 -9.64 14.36 -6.83
CA GLY A 180 -10.36 15.14 -7.84
C GLY A 180 -10.95 14.29 -8.98
N ALA A 181 -10.94 12.96 -8.83
CA ALA A 181 -11.41 11.99 -9.83
C ALA A 181 -11.88 10.68 -9.17
N ARG A 182 -12.70 10.79 -8.12
CA ARG A 182 -13.20 9.67 -7.32
C ARG A 182 -13.64 8.48 -8.18
N ASP A 183 -14.41 8.73 -9.24
CA ASP A 183 -14.97 7.69 -10.11
C ASP A 183 -13.89 6.86 -10.83
N VAL A 184 -12.78 7.49 -11.21
CA VAL A 184 -11.63 6.85 -11.86
C VAL A 184 -10.93 5.91 -10.87
N HIS A 185 -10.68 6.38 -9.65
CA HIS A 185 -10.01 5.59 -8.61
C HIS A 185 -10.90 4.45 -8.10
N GLU A 186 -12.20 4.68 -7.94
CA GLU A 186 -13.15 3.62 -7.60
C GLU A 186 -13.23 2.54 -8.68
N ARG A 187 -13.12 2.93 -9.96
CA ARG A 187 -13.12 1.97 -11.07
C ARG A 187 -11.90 1.05 -11.00
N LEU A 188 -10.70 1.62 -10.77
CA LEU A 188 -9.48 0.84 -10.54
C LEU A 188 -9.62 -0.08 -9.31
N PHE A 189 -10.11 0.47 -8.19
CA PHE A 189 -10.24 -0.28 -6.94
C PHE A 189 -11.23 -1.45 -7.07
N ARG A 190 -12.37 -1.24 -7.77
CA ARG A 190 -13.31 -2.32 -8.10
C ARG A 190 -12.70 -3.35 -9.04
N ALA A 191 -11.92 -2.92 -10.05
CA ALA A 191 -11.23 -3.85 -10.94
C ALA A 191 -10.20 -4.71 -10.19
N CYS A 192 -9.59 -4.19 -9.12
CA CYS A 192 -8.65 -4.92 -8.27
C CYS A 192 -9.31 -5.86 -7.24
N ALA A 193 -10.65 -5.80 -7.07
CA ALA A 193 -11.37 -6.55 -6.05
C ALA A 193 -11.10 -8.07 -6.02
N PRO A 194 -10.88 -8.79 -7.14
CA PRO A 194 -10.54 -10.21 -7.11
C PRO A 194 -9.26 -10.51 -6.32
N TRP A 195 -8.23 -9.65 -6.40
CA TRP A 195 -6.95 -9.81 -5.71
C TRP A 195 -6.94 -9.26 -4.28
N LEU A 196 -7.97 -8.51 -3.90
CA LEU A 196 -8.15 -7.96 -2.54
C LEU A 196 -8.94 -8.90 -1.61
N LYS A 197 -9.41 -10.04 -2.12
CA LYS A 197 -10.06 -11.06 -1.30
C LYS A 197 -9.06 -11.63 -0.31
N ARG A 198 -9.45 -11.70 0.96
CA ARG A 198 -8.67 -12.39 1.99
C ARG A 198 -8.56 -13.86 1.59
N ASN A 199 -7.34 -14.37 1.57
CA ASN A 199 -7.09 -15.80 1.45
C ASN A 199 -7.25 -16.41 2.84
N ASP A 200 -8.36 -17.09 3.07
CA ASP A 200 -8.66 -17.88 4.26
C ASP A 200 -8.30 -19.36 4.00
N TYR A 201 -7.00 -19.65 3.97
CA TYR A 201 -6.49 -21.03 4.02
C TYR A 201 -5.89 -21.36 5.39
#